data_AF-A0A937VWE0-F1
#
_entry.id   AF-A0A937VWE0-F1
#
_cell.length_a   1.000
_cell.length_b   1.000
_cell.length_c   1.000
_cell.angle_alpha   90.00
_cell.angle_beta   90.00
_cell.angle_gamma   90.00
#
_symmetry.space_group_name_H-M   'P 1'
#
loop_
_entity.id
_entity.type
_entity.pdbx_description
1 polymer ?
#
loop_
_entity_poly.entity_id
_entity_poly.type
_entity_poly.pdbx_seq_one_letter_code
_entity_poly.pdbx_strand_id
1 'polypeptide(L)'
;MHAPTKNIAIESNHGVVSQTELEDLSNQYANFFLSIGIKNGDRIGLFLHRSVEFVVCTLASSKIGAIYVPIDPTYPNERKKFIIVENLPDHLLSKEIKKTAKLL
;
A
#
# COMPACT_ATOMS: atom_id res chain seq x y z
N MET A 1 14.36 -28.24 -16.37
CA MET A 1 14.27 -26.90 -16.99
C MET A 1 13.76 -25.94 -15.93
N HIS A 2 14.63 -25.10 -15.35
CA HIS A 2 14.23 -24.06 -14.41
C HIS A 2 13.74 -22.88 -15.26
N ALA A 3 12.47 -22.49 -15.13
CA ALA A 3 11.99 -21.25 -15.75
C ALA A 3 12.85 -20.09 -15.25
N PRO A 4 13.16 -19.06 -16.07
CA PRO A 4 13.92 -17.92 -15.60
C PRO A 4 13.18 -17.32 -14.41
N THR A 5 13.79 -17.41 -13.23
CA THR A 5 13.24 -16.91 -11.97
C THR A 5 13.20 -15.38 -12.08
N LYS A 6 12.09 -14.85 -12.55
CA LYS A 6 11.72 -13.45 -12.33
C LYS A 6 11.82 -13.24 -10.82
N ASN A 7 12.75 -12.42 -10.34
CA ASN A 7 13.03 -12.27 -8.90
C ASN A 7 11.71 -12.00 -8.15
N ILE A 8 11.26 -12.98 -7.37
CA ILE A 8 9.99 -12.92 -6.65
C ILE A 8 10.13 -11.92 -5.50
N ALA A 9 9.19 -10.99 -5.37
CA ALA A 9 9.12 -10.05 -4.26
C ALA A 9 8.00 -10.42 -3.28
N ILE A 10 6.85 -10.86 -3.78
CA ILE A 10 5.71 -11.27 -2.96
C ILE A 10 5.15 -12.57 -3.51
N GLU A 11 4.90 -13.54 -2.63
CA GLU A 11 4.14 -14.74 -2.91
C GLU A 11 2.96 -14.81 -1.95
N SER A 12 1.78 -15.13 -2.49
CA SER A 12 0.55 -15.26 -1.72
C SER A 12 -0.33 -16.35 -2.32
N ASN A 13 -1.40 -16.71 -1.63
CA ASN A 13 -2.48 -17.55 -2.15
C ASN A 13 -3.15 -16.98 -3.43
N HIS A 14 -2.96 -15.68 -3.72
CA HIS A 14 -3.49 -15.01 -4.90
C HIS A 14 -2.49 -14.92 -6.06
N GLY A 15 -1.27 -15.44 -5.89
CA GLY A 15 -0.24 -15.49 -6.92
C GLY A 15 1.10 -14.85 -6.49
N VAL A 16 1.96 -14.68 -7.49
CA VAL A 16 3.34 -14.21 -7.34
C VAL A 16 3.49 -12.84 -8.01
N VAL A 17 4.15 -11.90 -7.33
CA VAL A 17 4.54 -10.59 -7.84
C VAL A 17 6.06 -10.49 -7.87
N SER A 18 6.61 -10.12 -9.02
CA SER A 18 8.05 -9.89 -9.18
C SER A 18 8.50 -8.55 -8.60
N GLN A 19 9.80 -8.41 -8.37
CA GLN A 19 10.40 -7.14 -7.93
C GLN A 19 10.08 -5.99 -8.87
N THR A 20 10.16 -6.20 -10.19
CA THR A 20 9.84 -5.15 -11.18
C THR A 20 8.38 -4.73 -11.11
N GLU A 21 7.44 -5.69 -11.03
CA GLU A 21 6.02 -5.36 -10.91
C GLU A 21 5.70 -4.62 -9.61
N LEU A 22 6.33 -5.01 -8.50
CA LEU A 22 6.17 -4.33 -7.22
C LEU A 22 6.73 -2.90 -7.26
N GLU A 23 7.89 -2.72 -7.87
CA GLU A 23 8.54 -1.42 -8.04
C GLU A 23 7.69 -0.49 -8.92
N ASP A 24 7.20 -0.98 -10.06
CA ASP A 24 6.35 -0.21 -10.97
C ASP A 24 5.04 0.22 -10.30
N LEU A 25 4.38 -0.70 -9.58
CA LEU A 25 3.12 -0.40 -8.88
C LEU A 25 3.34 0.57 -7.72
N SER A 26 4.40 0.40 -6.93
CA SER A 26 4.70 1.31 -5.82
C SER A 26 5.11 2.70 -6.28
N ASN A 27 5.78 2.82 -7.43
CA ASN A 27 6.07 4.12 -8.06
C ASN A 27 4.79 4.80 -8.59
N GLN A 28 3.86 4.05 -9.18
CA GLN A 28 2.56 4.59 -9.59
C GLN A 28 1.77 5.14 -8.39
N TYR A 29 1.75 4.39 -7.28
CA TYR A 29 1.06 4.84 -6.06
C TYR A 29 1.76 6.01 -5.38
N ALA A 30 3.08 6.08 -5.39
CA ALA A 30 3.83 7.23 -4.89
C ALA A 30 3.44 8.50 -5.66
N ASN A 31 3.38 8.43 -6.99
CA ASN A 31 2.94 9.54 -7.83
C ASN A 31 1.48 9.92 -7.58
N PHE A 32 0.60 8.94 -7.38
CA PHE A 32 -0.79 9.20 -7.01
C PHE A 32 -0.91 9.90 -5.66
N PHE A 33 -0.16 9.47 -4.63
CA PHE A 33 -0.14 10.12 -3.33
C PHE A 33 0.31 11.58 -3.42
N LEU A 34 1.37 11.85 -4.19
CA LEU A 34 1.82 13.21 -4.46
C LEU A 34 0.75 14.03 -5.20
N SER A 35 0.04 13.44 -6.18
CA SER A 35 -0.96 14.17 -6.98
C SER A 35 -2.21 14.55 -6.19
N ILE A 36 -2.55 13.80 -5.13
CA ILE A 36 -3.61 14.14 -4.19
C ILE A 36 -3.12 14.99 -3.01
N GLY A 37 -1.85 15.41 -3.02
CA GLY A 37 -1.30 16.39 -2.09
C GLY A 37 -0.69 15.83 -0.81
N ILE A 38 -0.42 14.52 -0.74
CA ILE A 38 0.32 13.92 0.37
C ILE A 38 1.77 14.39 0.33
N LYS A 39 2.31 14.81 1.46
CA LYS A 39 3.66 15.36 1.59
C LYS A 39 4.56 14.48 2.43
N ASN A 40 5.87 14.77 2.36
CA ASN A 40 6.85 14.20 3.27
C ASN A 40 6.45 14.48 4.73
N GLY A 41 6.50 13.45 5.57
CA GLY A 41 6.10 13.51 6.99
C GLY A 41 4.60 13.31 7.24
N ASP A 42 3.73 13.41 6.23
CA ASP A 42 2.30 13.13 6.39
C ASP A 42 2.10 11.65 6.77
N ARG A 43 1.07 11.40 7.59
CA ARG A 43 0.68 10.04 8.00
C ARG A 43 -0.49 9.55 7.16
N ILE A 44 -0.34 8.40 6.53
CA ILE A 44 -1.35 7.77 5.68
C ILE A 44 -1.90 6.56 6.41
N GLY A 45 -3.15 6.65 6.88
CA GLY A 45 -3.91 5.50 7.36
C GLY A 45 -4.19 4.53 6.22
N LEU A 46 -3.56 3.36 6.24
CA LEU A 46 -3.82 2.28 5.28
C LEU A 46 -4.88 1.35 5.87
N PHE A 47 -6.14 1.65 5.59
CA PHE A 47 -7.29 0.83 5.97
C PHE A 47 -7.53 -0.26 4.92
N LEU A 48 -6.63 -1.24 4.88
CA LEU A 48 -6.57 -2.29 3.87
C LEU A 48 -6.32 -3.65 4.52
N HIS A 49 -6.84 -4.72 3.89
CA HIS A 49 -6.45 -6.08 4.26
C HIS A 49 -4.96 -6.31 4.01
N ARG A 50 -4.37 -7.31 4.69
CA ARG A 50 -3.05 -7.80 4.32
C ARG A 50 -3.08 -8.42 2.93
N SER A 51 -2.52 -7.71 1.96
CA SER A 51 -2.49 -8.11 0.56
C SER A 51 -1.29 -7.49 -0.16
N VAL A 52 -1.12 -7.80 -1.45
CA VAL A 52 -0.10 -7.15 -2.31
C VAL A 52 -0.30 -5.63 -2.29
N GLU A 53 -1.55 -5.19 -2.33
CA GLU A 53 -1.94 -3.78 -2.30
C GLU A 53 -1.46 -3.06 -1.04
N PHE A 54 -1.58 -3.70 0.12
CA PHE A 54 -1.06 -3.15 1.36
C PHE A 54 0.47 -2.95 1.30
N VAL A 55 1.20 -3.91 0.72
CA VAL A 55 2.65 -3.79 0.54
C VAL A 55 3.00 -2.68 -0.45
N VAL A 56 2.29 -2.60 -1.58
CA VAL A 56 2.46 -1.53 -2.59
C VAL A 56 2.27 -0.14 -1.95
N CYS A 57 1.17 0.06 -1.21
CA CYS A 57 0.89 1.33 -0.55
C CYS A 57 1.90 1.68 0.55
N THR A 58 2.39 0.67 1.28
CA THR A 58 3.45 0.84 2.28
C THR A 58 4.74 1.36 1.62
N LEU A 59 5.18 0.73 0.53
CA LEU A 59 6.36 1.15 -0.22
C LEU A 59 6.18 2.53 -0.87
N ALA A 60 5.01 2.80 -1.45
CA ALA A 60 4.67 4.09 -2.02
C ALA A 60 4.73 5.21 -0.98
N SER A 61 4.25 4.96 0.24
CA SER A 61 4.34 5.91 1.36
C SER A 61 5.80 6.22 1.69
N SER A 62 6.61 5.17 1.86
CA SER A 62 8.05 5.31 2.16
C SER A 62 8.81 6.05 1.06
N LYS A 63 8.47 5.83 -0.23
CA LYS A 63 9.12 6.50 -1.37
C LYS A 63 8.94 8.02 -1.38
N ILE A 64 7.80 8.50 -0.91
CA ILE A 64 7.53 9.95 -0.81
C ILE A 64 7.94 10.53 0.56
N GLY A 65 8.50 9.69 1.43
CA GLY A 65 8.84 10.04 2.81
C GLY A 65 7.63 10.30 3.69
N ALA A 66 6.48 9.73 3.36
CA ALA A 66 5.30 9.70 4.22
C ALA A 66 5.35 8.49 5.17
N ILE A 67 4.59 8.57 6.26
CA ILE A 67 4.51 7.55 7.30
C ILE A 67 3.22 6.76 7.08
N TYR A 68 3.29 5.44 6.91
CA TYR A 68 2.08 4.63 6.83
C TYR A 68 1.61 4.21 8.23
N VAL A 69 0.29 4.22 8.45
CA VAL A 69 -0.37 3.75 9.68
C VAL A 69 -1.26 2.57 9.31
N PRO A 70 -0.89 1.33 9.68
CA PRO A 70 -1.61 0.14 9.25
C PRO A 70 -2.89 -0.07 10.07
N ILE A 71 -4.04 -0.18 9.38
CA ILE A 71 -5.34 -0.40 10.01
C ILE A 71 -6.04 -1.58 9.34
N ASP A 72 -5.82 -2.79 9.85
CA ASP A 72 -6.46 -3.98 9.30
C ASP A 72 -7.99 -3.95 9.53
N PRO A 73 -8.82 -4.04 8.49
CA PRO A 73 -10.28 -4.05 8.62
C PRO A 73 -10.81 -5.19 9.51
N THR A 74 -10.08 -6.31 9.59
CA THR A 74 -10.44 -7.50 10.39
C THR A 74 -10.26 -7.28 11.89
N TYR A 75 -9.54 -6.24 12.31
CA TYR A 75 -9.41 -5.93 13.72
C TYR A 75 -10.74 -5.49 14.33
N PRO A 76 -10.97 -5.80 15.63
CA PRO A 76 -12.10 -5.25 16.37
C PRO A 76 -12.15 -3.72 16.29
N ASN A 77 -13.36 -3.16 16.34
CA ASN A 77 -13.56 -1.71 16.18
C ASN A 77 -12.77 -0.89 17.21
N GLU A 78 -12.64 -1.38 18.44
CA GLU A 78 -11.84 -0.72 19.49
C GLU A 78 -10.37 -0.62 19.11
N ARG A 79 -9.78 -1.69 18.56
CA ARG A 79 -8.39 -1.70 18.11
C ARG A 79 -8.16 -0.75 16.95
N LYS A 80 -9.09 -0.70 15.98
CA LYS A 80 -9.03 0.24 14.85
C LYS A 80 -9.10 1.69 15.32
N LYS A 81 -10.04 2.00 16.23
CA LYS A 81 -10.16 3.33 16.85
C LYS A 81 -8.90 3.72 17.60
N PHE A 82 -8.35 2.83 18.42
CA PHE A 82 -7.12 3.08 19.16
C PHE A 82 -5.96 3.44 18.21
N ILE A 83 -5.76 2.69 17.13
CA ILE A 83 -4.70 2.98 16.14
C ILE A 83 -4.89 4.37 15.54
N ILE A 84 -6.13 4.70 15.14
CA ILE A 84 -6.43 6.00 14.52
C ILE A 84 -6.16 7.14 15.51
N VAL A 85 -6.60 7.01 16.76
CA VAL A 85 -6.47 8.06 17.78
C VAL A 85 -5.01 8.27 18.18
N GLU A 86 -4.22 7.20 18.36
CA GLU A 86 -2.83 7.31 18.78
C GLU A 86 -1.91 7.85 17.67
N ASN A 87 -2.26 7.60 16.40
CA ASN A 87 -1.38 7.95 15.28
C ASN A 87 -1.86 9.19 14.52
N LEU A 88 -3.14 9.56 14.61
CA LEU A 88 -3.75 10.74 13.96
C LEU A 88 -3.36 10.85 12.47
N PRO A 89 -3.78 9.91 11.61
CA PRO A 89 -3.44 9.96 10.20
C PRO A 89 -4.00 11.22 9.53
N ASP A 90 -3.16 11.89 8.75
CA ASP A 90 -3.52 13.10 8.00
C ASP A 90 -4.36 12.74 6.75
N HIS A 91 -4.16 11.52 6.22
CA HIS A 91 -4.89 10.96 5.08
C HIS A 91 -5.38 9.55 5.39
N LEU A 92 -6.51 9.12 4.83
CA LEU A 92 -7.02 7.75 4.97
C LEU A 92 -7.26 7.10 3.62
N LEU A 93 -6.55 6.02 3.34
CA LEU A 93 -6.79 5.15 2.20
C LEU A 93 -7.61 3.94 2.65
N SER A 94 -8.86 3.87 2.20
CA SER A 94 -9.82 2.82 2.59
C SER A 94 -10.36 1.98 1.43
N LYS A 95 -9.83 2.20 0.22
CA LYS A 95 -10.18 1.42 -0.96
C LYS A 95 -8.96 0.67 -1.45
N GLU A 96 -9.15 -0.59 -1.76
CA GLU A 96 -8.15 -1.43 -2.43
C GLU A 96 -7.77 -0.82 -3.78
N ILE A 97 -6.53 -1.09 -4.20
CA ILE A 97 -6.06 -0.81 -5.55
C ILE A 97 -6.95 -1.59 -6.50
N LYS A 98 -7.94 -0.94 -7.10
CA LYS A 98 -8.55 -1.52 -8.30
C LYS A 98 -7.41 -1.61 -9.29
N LYS A 99 -7.04 -2.84 -9.70
CA LYS A 99 -6.16 -3.08 -10.87
C LYS A 99 -6.50 -2.03 -11.91
N THR A 100 -5.65 -1.02 -12.06
CA THR A 100 -5.87 0.03 -13.05
C THR A 100 -5.40 -0.55 -14.38
N ALA A 101 -6.17 -1.51 -14.87
CA ALA A 101 -6.15 -1.99 -16.24
C ALA A 101 -7.42 -1.46 -16.91
N LYS A 102 -7.44 -0.12 -17.09
CA LYS A 102 -8.29 0.72 -17.94
C LYS A 102 -8.58 2.06 -17.26
N LEU A 103 -7.66 3.00 -17.45
CA LEU A 103 -8.01 4.38 -17.80
C LEU A 103 -6.79 5.06 -18.43
N LEU A 104 -6.37 4.49 -19.57
CA LEU A 104 -5.84 5.21 -20.72
C LEU A 104 -6.64 4.71 -21.93
#